data_AF-A0A5C8NM20-F1
#
_entry.id   AF-A0A5C8NM20-F1
#
_cell.length_a   1.000
_cell.length_b   1.000
_cell.length_c   1.000
_cell.angle_alpha   90.00
_cell.angle_beta   90.00
_cell.angle_gamma   90.00
#
_symmetry.space_group_name_H-M   'P 1'
#
loop_
_entity.id
_entity.type
_entity.pdbx_description
1 polymer ?
#
loop_
_entity_poly.entity_id
_entity_poly.type
_entity_poly.pdbx_seq_one_letter_code
_entity_poly.pdbx_strand_id
1 'polypeptide(L)'
;MSSRASRSPRSVVAAVLLVSAAAAVAAGVVVGTTTVLVATGVYAVVAGVVATLVTRSQVRAVRRQWAGDRALQASAYRDRVKARSQEQIAFAEDMAAKVAARQARVERLEAAIAAAERRRDELGQSLADEQERAAALEAELQQLRQALAASEAAEKRARAELVAWESEATRTA
;
A
#
# COMPACT_ATOMS: atom_id res chain seq x y z
N MET A 1 -2.22 -20.29 25.91
CA MET A 1 -1.55 -20.15 27.22
C MET A 1 -2.32 -20.96 28.25
N SER A 2 -1.77 -22.12 28.64
CA SER A 2 -2.35 -22.99 29.65
C SER A 2 -2.00 -22.44 31.03
N SER A 3 -2.84 -21.56 31.58
CA SER A 3 -2.75 -21.22 33.00
C SER A 3 -3.48 -22.33 33.77
N ARG A 4 -2.74 -23.37 34.19
CA ARG A 4 -3.21 -24.25 35.25
C ARG A 4 -3.52 -23.37 36.46
N ALA A 5 -4.80 -23.18 36.75
CA ALA A 5 -5.24 -22.38 37.87
C ALA A 5 -4.57 -22.94 39.14
N SER A 6 -3.67 -22.16 39.73
CA SER A 6 -3.03 -22.48 40.99
C SER A 6 -4.12 -22.81 42.00
N ARG A 7 -4.07 -24.01 42.59
CA ARG A 7 -5.04 -24.43 43.61
C ARG A 7 -4.96 -23.41 44.76
N SER A 8 -6.05 -22.69 44.99
CA SER A 8 -6.06 -21.65 46.01
C SER A 8 -5.83 -22.29 47.39
N PRO A 9 -5.08 -21.65 48.30
CA PRO A 9 -4.86 -22.19 49.65
C PRO A 9 -6.19 -22.42 50.39
N ARG A 10 -7.24 -21.66 50.06
CA ARG A 10 -8.56 -21.81 50.68
C ARG A 10 -9.32 -23.06 50.24
N SER A 11 -9.18 -23.49 48.98
CA SER A 11 -9.72 -24.78 48.52
C SER A 11 -8.98 -25.96 49.15
N VAL A 12 -7.67 -25.81 49.42
CA VAL A 12 -6.89 -26.82 50.16
C VAL A 12 -7.38 -26.91 51.60
N VAL A 13 -7.59 -25.78 52.28
CA VAL A 13 -8.15 -25.75 53.65
C VAL A 13 -9.52 -26.43 53.71
N ALA A 14 -10.45 -26.12 52.80
CA ALA A 14 -11.76 -26.76 52.78
C ALA A 14 -11.67 -28.29 52.57
N ALA A 15 -10.77 -28.75 51.69
CA ALA A 15 -10.54 -30.17 51.46
C ALA A 15 -9.93 -30.86 52.68
N VAL A 16 -8.91 -30.26 53.30
CA VAL A 16 -8.29 -30.78 54.53
C VAL A 16 -9.31 -30.87 55.67
N LEU A 17 -10.18 -29.87 55.80
CA LEU A 17 -11.21 -29.83 56.84
C LEU A 17 -12.22 -30.98 56.66
N LEU A 18 -12.68 -31.23 55.43
CA LEU A 18 -13.57 -32.36 55.13
C LEU A 18 -12.89 -33.72 55.36
N VAL A 19 -11.63 -33.87 54.96
CA VAL A 19 -10.85 -35.10 55.21
C VAL A 19 -10.67 -35.33 56.71
N SER A 20 -10.38 -34.27 57.49
CA SER A 20 -10.24 -34.37 58.94
C SER A 20 -11.56 -34.78 59.63
N ALA A 21 -12.70 -34.27 59.14
CA ALA A 21 -14.01 -34.66 59.62
C ALA A 21 -14.32 -36.13 59.34
N ALA A 22 -14.04 -36.60 58.12
CA ALA A 22 -14.21 -38.01 57.76
C ALA A 22 -13.33 -38.93 58.62
N ALA A 23 -12.06 -38.55 58.84
CA ALA A 23 -11.13 -39.30 59.69
C ALA A 23 -11.59 -39.35 61.16
N ALA A 24 -12.09 -38.23 61.70
CA ALA A 24 -12.59 -38.15 63.08
C ALA A 24 -13.82 -39.06 63.27
N VAL A 25 -14.76 -39.08 62.32
CA VAL A 25 -15.92 -39.98 62.34
C VAL A 25 -15.49 -41.44 62.27
N ALA A 26 -14.56 -41.79 61.37
CA ALA A 26 -14.03 -43.14 61.26
C ALA A 26 -13.38 -43.62 62.58
N ALA A 27 -12.59 -42.75 63.22
CA ALA A 27 -12.00 -43.05 64.53
C ALA A 27 -13.07 -43.21 65.62
N GLY A 28 -14.10 -42.36 65.62
CA GLY A 28 -15.21 -42.46 66.58
C GLY A 28 -16.00 -43.77 66.48
N VAL A 29 -16.17 -44.30 65.26
CA VAL A 29 -16.81 -45.61 65.04
C VAL A 29 -16.00 -46.75 65.64
N VAL A 30 -14.67 -46.72 65.53
CA VAL A 30 -13.79 -47.77 66.08
C VAL A 30 -13.83 -47.81 67.61
N VAL A 31 -13.94 -46.64 68.27
CA VAL A 31 -14.02 -46.57 69.74
C VAL A 31 -15.35 -47.11 70.27
N GLY A 32 -16.43 -47.02 69.50
CA GLY A 32 -17.72 -47.64 69.82
C GLY A 32 -18.51 -46.99 70.97
N THR A 33 -18.06 -45.86 71.52
CA THR A 33 -18.76 -45.14 72.60
C THR A 33 -19.74 -44.10 72.04
N THR A 34 -20.94 -44.06 72.59
CA THR A 34 -22.04 -43.20 72.10
C THR A 34 -21.71 -41.72 72.21
N THR A 35 -21.03 -41.29 73.27
CA THR A 35 -20.62 -39.90 73.47
C THR A 35 -19.60 -39.43 72.43
N VAL A 36 -18.65 -40.29 72.05
CA VAL A 36 -17.64 -39.98 71.02
C VAL A 36 -18.26 -39.93 69.62
N LEU A 37 -19.22 -40.81 69.34
CA LEU A 37 -19.99 -40.78 68.07
C LEU A 37 -20.79 -39.47 67.92
N VAL A 38 -21.46 -39.02 68.99
CA VAL A 38 -22.20 -37.74 68.97
C VAL A 38 -21.24 -36.57 68.77
N ALA A 39 -20.11 -36.53 69.49
CA ALA A 39 -19.13 -35.46 69.37
C ALA A 39 -18.50 -35.37 67.96
N THR A 40 -18.11 -36.51 67.39
CA THR A 40 -17.52 -36.59 66.03
C THR A 40 -18.54 -36.26 64.95
N GLY A 41 -19.81 -36.64 65.13
CA GLY A 41 -20.91 -36.25 64.24
C GLY A 41 -21.15 -34.73 64.22
N VAL A 42 -21.21 -34.09 65.40
CA VAL A 42 -21.33 -32.63 65.51
C VAL A 42 -20.14 -31.94 64.86
N TYR A 43 -18.92 -32.41 65.12
CA TYR A 43 -17.71 -31.88 64.48
C TYR A 43 -17.78 -31.98 62.95
N ALA A 44 -18.23 -33.12 62.41
CA ALA A 44 -18.34 -33.32 60.97
C ALA A 44 -19.34 -32.37 60.30
N VAL A 45 -20.49 -32.11 60.95
CA VAL A 45 -21.48 -31.15 60.45
C VAL A 45 -20.90 -29.74 60.46
N VAL A 46 -20.29 -29.31 61.56
CA VAL A 46 -19.66 -27.97 61.66
C VAL A 46 -18.57 -27.82 60.60
N ALA A 47 -17.72 -28.84 60.43
CA ALA A 47 -16.68 -28.82 59.42
C ALA A 47 -17.26 -28.71 58.00
N GLY A 48 -18.29 -29.51 57.66
CA GLY A 48 -18.96 -29.43 56.37
C GLY A 48 -19.57 -28.06 56.06
N VAL A 49 -20.20 -27.43 57.06
CA VAL A 49 -20.75 -26.07 56.94
C VAL A 49 -19.64 -25.06 56.65
N VAL A 50 -18.54 -25.09 57.41
CA VAL A 50 -17.40 -24.18 57.21
C VAL A 50 -16.78 -24.37 55.82
N ALA A 51 -16.54 -25.62 55.39
CA ALA A 51 -16.00 -25.92 54.07
C ALA A 51 -16.89 -25.36 52.93
N THR A 52 -18.21 -25.45 53.09
CA THR A 52 -19.18 -24.91 52.13
C THR A 52 -19.15 -23.38 52.07
N LEU A 53 -19.08 -22.71 53.21
CA LEU A 53 -19.01 -21.25 53.27
C LEU A 53 -17.71 -20.72 52.66
N VAL A 54 -16.57 -21.36 52.96
CA VAL A 54 -15.27 -21.02 52.36
C VAL A 54 -15.34 -21.17 50.84
N THR A 55 -15.84 -22.29 50.34
CA THR A 55 -15.97 -22.54 48.89
C THR A 55 -16.91 -21.53 48.23
N ARG A 56 -18.05 -21.22 48.85
CA ARG A 56 -19.02 -20.24 48.35
C ARG A 56 -18.41 -18.83 48.24
N SER A 57 -17.63 -18.41 49.23
CA SER A 57 -16.96 -17.10 49.20
C SER A 57 -15.92 -17.02 48.07
N GLN A 58 -15.19 -18.11 47.81
CA GLN A 58 -14.23 -18.20 46.70
C GLN A 58 -14.91 -18.11 45.33
N VAL A 59 -15.99 -18.86 45.11
CA VAL A 59 -16.74 -18.78 43.84
C VAL A 59 -17.23 -17.35 43.57
N ARG A 60 -17.72 -16.65 44.60
CA ARG A 60 -18.13 -15.25 44.48
C ARG A 60 -16.95 -14.32 44.13
N ALA A 61 -15.80 -14.50 44.78
CA ALA A 61 -14.61 -13.71 44.51
C ALA A 61 -14.09 -13.92 43.07
N VAL A 62 -13.98 -15.17 42.63
CA VAL A 62 -13.55 -15.52 41.27
C VAL A 62 -14.50 -14.97 40.21
N ARG A 63 -15.82 -15.07 40.44
CA ARG A 63 -16.82 -14.48 39.51
C ARG A 63 -16.66 -12.97 39.37
N ARG A 64 -16.40 -12.25 40.47
CA ARG A 64 -16.14 -10.80 40.44
C ARG A 64 -14.86 -10.48 39.69
N GLN A 65 -13.80 -11.23 39.94
CA GLN A 65 -12.53 -11.07 39.23
C GLN A 65 -12.71 -11.28 37.72
N TRP A 66 -13.37 -12.36 37.29
CA TRP A 66 -13.63 -12.60 35.88
C TRP A 66 -14.54 -11.57 35.22
N ALA A 67 -15.46 -10.96 35.96
CA ALA A 67 -16.23 -9.83 35.45
C ALA A 67 -15.33 -8.61 35.22
N GLY A 68 -14.43 -8.31 36.16
CA GLY A 68 -13.43 -7.25 36.02
C GLY A 68 -12.46 -7.49 34.88
N ASP A 69 -11.89 -8.70 34.78
CA ASP A 69 -10.96 -9.08 33.73
C ASP A 69 -11.60 -8.97 32.34
N ARG A 70 -12.86 -9.39 32.19
CA ARG A 70 -13.61 -9.24 30.93
C ARG A 70 -13.85 -7.77 30.58
N ALA A 71 -14.17 -6.93 31.56
CA ALA A 71 -14.33 -5.49 31.33
C ALA A 71 -13.00 -4.84 30.90
N LEU A 72 -11.90 -5.20 31.55
CA LEU A 72 -10.55 -4.75 31.18
C LEU A 72 -10.18 -5.21 29.77
N GLN A 73 -10.39 -6.49 29.45
CA GLN A 73 -10.12 -7.02 28.10
C GLN A 73 -10.98 -6.33 27.03
N ALA A 74 -12.27 -6.10 27.30
CA ALA A 74 -13.16 -5.39 26.38
C ALA A 74 -12.69 -3.93 26.17
N SER A 75 -12.27 -3.24 27.23
CA SER A 75 -11.73 -1.88 27.13
C SER A 75 -10.44 -1.83 26.32
N ALA A 76 -9.48 -2.72 26.62
CA ALA A 76 -8.21 -2.82 25.89
C ALA A 76 -8.43 -3.18 24.42
N TYR A 77 -9.38 -4.07 24.12
CA TYR A 77 -9.74 -4.41 22.74
C TYR A 77 -10.33 -3.20 22.02
N ARG A 78 -11.27 -2.47 22.65
CA ARG A 78 -11.86 -1.26 22.10
C ARG A 78 -10.79 -0.20 21.79
N ASP A 79 -9.82 -0.02 22.67
CA ASP A 79 -8.75 0.97 22.48
C ASP A 79 -7.82 0.58 21.33
N ARG A 80 -7.47 -0.72 21.21
CA ARG A 80 -6.72 -1.23 20.05
C ARG A 80 -7.46 -1.06 18.74
N VAL A 81 -8.77 -1.31 18.73
CA VAL A 81 -9.60 -1.11 17.53
C VAL A 81 -9.67 0.36 17.13
N LYS A 82 -9.81 1.27 18.11
CA LYS A 82 -9.76 2.72 17.85
C LYS A 82 -8.42 3.15 17.27
N ALA A 83 -7.31 2.72 17.87
CA ALA A 83 -5.97 3.04 17.38
C ALA A 83 -5.77 2.53 15.94
N ARG A 84 -6.11 1.26 15.67
CA ARG A 84 -6.04 0.69 14.32
C ARG A 84 -6.94 1.42 13.32
N SER A 85 -8.13 1.84 13.72
CA SER A 85 -9.03 2.60 12.85
C SER A 85 -8.43 3.97 12.49
N GLN A 86 -7.80 4.65 13.44
CA GLN A 86 -7.13 5.93 13.20
C GLN A 86 -5.93 5.76 12.26
N GLU A 87 -5.12 4.72 12.47
CA GLU A 87 -4.01 4.37 11.58
C GLU A 87 -4.50 4.06 10.16
N GLN A 88 -5.60 3.31 10.02
CA GLN A 88 -6.18 2.98 8.71
C GLN A 88 -6.72 4.21 7.98
N ILE A 89 -7.37 5.14 8.69
CA ILE A 89 -7.86 6.40 8.10
C ILE A 89 -6.66 7.23 7.62
N ALA A 90 -5.65 7.44 8.46
CA ALA A 90 -4.45 8.19 8.10
C ALA A 90 -3.72 7.57 6.90
N PHE A 91 -3.62 6.24 6.86
CA PHE A 91 -3.04 5.52 5.72
C PHE A 91 -3.86 5.71 4.44
N ALA A 92 -5.19 5.62 4.53
CA ALA A 92 -6.07 5.81 3.38
C ALA A 92 -5.98 7.25 2.83
N GLU A 93 -5.91 8.25 3.69
CA GLU A 93 -5.74 9.66 3.32
C GLU A 93 -4.39 9.90 2.63
N ASP A 94 -3.29 9.39 3.19
CA ASP A 94 -1.95 9.50 2.59
C ASP A 94 -1.88 8.82 1.22
N MET A 95 -2.46 7.61 1.11
CA MET A 95 -2.51 6.89 -0.16
C MET A 95 -3.38 7.60 -1.20
N ALA A 96 -4.52 8.15 -0.80
CA ALA A 96 -5.38 8.93 -1.69
C ALA A 96 -4.65 10.18 -2.21
N ALA A 97 -3.93 10.89 -1.34
CA ALA A 97 -3.12 12.05 -1.72
C ALA A 97 -2.00 11.67 -2.71
N LYS A 98 -1.32 10.54 -2.48
CA LYS A 98 -0.28 10.01 -3.39
C LYS A 98 -0.84 9.63 -4.75
N VAL A 99 -2.02 8.98 -4.78
CA VAL A 99 -2.69 8.61 -6.03
C VAL A 99 -3.09 9.87 -6.81
N ALA A 100 -3.72 10.85 -6.15
CA ALA A 100 -4.10 12.11 -6.78
C ALA A 100 -2.88 12.87 -7.36
N ALA A 101 -1.78 12.94 -6.60
CA ALA A 101 -0.54 13.58 -7.06
C ALA A 101 0.07 12.87 -8.27
N ARG A 102 0.02 11.53 -8.30
CA ARG A 102 0.49 10.74 -9.45
C ARG A 102 -0.41 10.93 -10.66
N GLN A 103 -1.73 10.93 -10.48
CA GLN A 103 -2.69 11.15 -11.55
C GLN A 103 -2.48 12.52 -12.21
N ALA A 104 -2.35 13.59 -11.41
CA ALA A 104 -2.04 14.93 -11.92
C ALA A 104 -0.67 14.99 -12.63
N ARG A 105 0.30 14.17 -12.23
CA ARG A 105 1.58 14.06 -12.95
C ARG A 105 1.42 13.34 -14.29
N VAL A 106 0.64 12.27 -14.35
CA VAL A 106 0.34 11.56 -15.60
C VAL A 106 -0.36 12.48 -16.58
N GLU A 107 -1.41 13.19 -16.16
CA GLU A 107 -2.14 14.13 -17.02
C GLU A 107 -1.24 15.25 -17.58
N ARG A 108 -0.32 15.78 -16.76
CA ARG A 108 0.67 16.76 -17.23
C ARG A 108 1.63 16.17 -18.25
N LEU A 109 2.06 14.92 -18.06
CA LEU A 109 2.96 14.24 -19.00
C LEU A 109 2.24 13.94 -20.32
N GLU A 110 0.99 13.47 -20.27
CA GLU A 110 0.16 13.25 -21.46
C GLU A 110 -0.05 14.55 -22.24
N ALA A 111 -0.37 15.66 -21.56
CA ALA A 111 -0.51 16.97 -22.19
C ALA A 111 0.81 17.45 -22.82
N ALA A 112 1.94 17.22 -22.15
CA ALA A 112 3.26 17.57 -22.67
C ALA A 112 3.65 16.73 -23.90
N ILE A 113 3.34 15.44 -23.90
CA ILE A 113 3.55 14.55 -25.05
C ILE A 113 2.69 15.02 -26.23
N ALA A 114 1.40 15.27 -26.02
CA ALA A 114 0.51 15.75 -27.08
C ALA A 114 0.92 17.13 -27.63
N ALA A 115 1.53 17.99 -26.80
CA ALA A 115 2.11 19.25 -27.27
C ALA A 115 3.40 19.03 -28.09
N ALA A 116 4.27 18.12 -27.65
CA ALA A 116 5.50 17.77 -28.35
C ALA A 116 5.23 17.11 -29.71
N GLU A 117 4.21 16.25 -29.79
CA GLU A 117 3.77 15.62 -31.04
C GLU A 117 3.27 16.65 -32.05
N ARG A 118 2.39 17.57 -31.63
CA ARG A 118 1.94 18.69 -32.50
C ARG A 118 3.11 19.54 -32.98
N ARG A 119 4.05 19.87 -32.10
CA ARG A 119 5.25 20.64 -32.47
C ARG A 119 6.12 19.89 -33.48
N ARG A 120 6.25 18.58 -33.32
CA ARG A 120 6.97 17.73 -34.28
C ARG A 120 6.30 17.73 -35.64
N ASP A 121 4.97 17.63 -35.69
CA ASP A 121 4.22 17.64 -36.94
C ASP A 121 4.33 19.00 -37.65
N GLU A 122 4.20 20.11 -36.90
CA GLU A 122 4.43 21.48 -37.41
C GLU A 122 5.83 21.65 -38.01
N LEU A 123 6.86 21.18 -37.30
CA LEU A 123 8.24 21.22 -37.79
C LEU A 123 8.44 20.32 -39.02
N GLY A 124 7.77 19.16 -39.06
CA GLY A 124 7.80 18.27 -40.22
C GLY A 124 7.19 18.90 -41.47
N GLN A 125 6.08 19.62 -41.32
CA GLN A 125 5.45 20.39 -42.41
C GLN A 125 6.34 21.53 -42.87
N SER A 126 6.88 22.33 -41.94
CA SER A 126 7.80 23.43 -42.28
C SER A 126 9.05 22.93 -43.03
N LEU A 127 9.59 21.78 -42.62
CA LEU A 127 10.74 21.17 -43.29
C LEU A 127 10.39 20.69 -44.70
N ALA A 128 9.19 20.11 -44.89
CA ALA A 128 8.73 19.69 -46.22
C ALA A 128 8.57 20.90 -47.16
N ASP A 129 7.97 22.00 -46.68
CA ASP A 129 7.82 23.25 -47.43
C ASP A 129 9.18 23.85 -47.81
N GLU A 130 10.15 23.85 -46.89
CA GLU A 130 11.51 24.32 -47.16
C GLU A 130 12.24 23.45 -48.18
N GLN A 131 12.07 22.13 -48.11
CA GLN A 131 12.64 21.18 -49.09
C GLN A 131 12.04 21.39 -50.48
N GLU A 132 10.73 21.61 -50.58
CA GLU A 132 10.07 21.91 -51.86
C GLU A 132 10.58 23.23 -52.45
N ARG A 133 10.70 24.28 -51.63
CA ARG A 133 11.27 25.57 -52.06
C ARG A 133 12.72 25.43 -52.51
N ALA A 134 13.53 24.68 -51.77
CA ALA A 134 14.93 24.42 -52.15
C ALA A 134 15.00 23.68 -53.49
N ALA A 135 14.19 22.64 -53.69
CA ALA A 135 14.13 21.90 -54.94
C ALA A 135 13.68 22.78 -56.13
N ALA A 136 12.70 23.67 -55.92
CA ALA A 136 12.25 24.61 -56.94
C ALA A 136 13.36 25.61 -57.34
N LEU A 137 14.05 26.18 -56.35
CA LEU A 137 15.18 27.09 -56.59
C LEU A 137 16.36 26.39 -57.26
N GLU A 138 16.65 25.14 -56.90
CA GLU A 138 17.67 24.33 -57.58
C GLU A 138 17.30 24.10 -59.05
N ALA A 139 16.03 23.77 -59.34
CA ALA A 139 15.56 23.61 -60.71
C ALA A 139 15.67 24.92 -61.51
N GLU A 140 15.29 26.06 -60.94
CA GLU A 140 15.42 27.38 -61.56
C GLU A 140 16.89 27.73 -61.83
N LEU A 141 17.79 27.49 -60.88
CA LEU A 141 19.23 27.68 -61.06
C LEU A 141 19.79 26.83 -62.21
N GLN A 142 19.32 25.58 -62.35
CA GLN A 142 19.72 24.74 -63.48
C GLN A 142 19.20 25.29 -64.81
N GLN A 143 17.96 25.76 -64.87
CA GLN A 143 17.39 26.38 -66.07
C GLN A 143 18.14 27.66 -66.47
N LEU A 144 18.45 28.54 -65.50
CA LEU A 144 19.21 29.76 -65.74
C LEU A 144 20.63 29.46 -66.23
N ARG A 145 21.31 28.46 -65.65
CA ARG A 145 22.63 28.01 -66.13
C ARG A 145 22.56 27.49 -67.57
N GLN A 146 21.53 26.72 -67.92
CA GLN A 146 21.32 26.24 -69.28
C GLN A 146 21.03 27.38 -70.26
N ALA A 147 20.18 28.33 -69.89
CA ALA A 147 19.87 29.50 -70.70
C ALA A 147 21.11 30.39 -70.92
N LEU A 148 21.91 30.61 -69.87
CA LEU A 148 23.18 31.34 -69.98
C LEU A 148 24.15 30.63 -70.94
N ALA A 149 24.34 29.32 -70.78
CA ALA A 149 25.20 28.54 -71.67
C ALA A 149 24.72 28.59 -73.14
N ALA A 150 23.40 28.55 -73.37
CA ALA A 150 22.82 28.70 -74.70
C ALA A 150 23.07 30.09 -75.29
N SER A 151 22.91 31.15 -74.48
CA SER A 151 23.19 32.53 -74.90
C SER A 151 24.67 32.74 -75.24
N GLU A 152 25.58 32.24 -74.41
CA GLU A 152 27.02 32.29 -74.67
C GLU A 152 27.40 31.54 -75.96
N ALA A 153 26.76 30.38 -76.21
CA ALA A 153 26.96 29.63 -77.44
C ALA A 153 26.43 30.38 -78.67
N ALA A 154 25.27 31.03 -78.56
CA ALA A 154 24.71 31.86 -79.63
C ALA A 154 25.60 33.08 -79.93
N GLU A 155 26.11 33.75 -78.89
CA GLU A 155 27.05 34.87 -79.05
C GLU A 155 28.35 34.43 -79.73
N LYS A 156 28.93 33.30 -79.32
CA LYS A 156 30.12 32.73 -79.97
C LYS A 156 29.87 32.41 -81.44
N ARG A 157 28.71 31.87 -81.80
CA ARG A 157 28.31 31.62 -83.20
C ARG A 157 28.19 32.93 -83.99
N ALA A 158 27.46 33.92 -83.47
CA ALA A 158 27.31 35.21 -84.13
C ALA A 158 28.67 35.91 -84.35
N ARG A 159 29.57 35.87 -83.35
CA ARG A 159 30.94 36.39 -83.50
C ARG A 159 31.73 35.63 -84.58
N ALA A 160 31.61 34.30 -84.65
CA ALA A 160 32.27 33.50 -85.68
C ALA A 160 31.74 33.80 -87.09
N GLU A 161 30.42 33.98 -87.23
CA GLU A 161 29.77 34.37 -88.49
C GLU A 161 30.23 35.77 -88.96
N LEU A 162 30.33 36.74 -88.06
CA LEU A 162 30.85 38.08 -88.38
C LEU A 162 32.29 38.03 -88.89
N VAL A 163 33.17 37.28 -88.21
CA VAL A 163 34.57 37.08 -88.65
C VAL A 163 34.62 36.39 -90.02
N ALA A 164 33.75 35.41 -90.27
CA ALA A 164 33.65 34.75 -91.56
C ALA A 164 33.26 35.75 -92.67
N TRP A 165 32.24 36.58 -92.44
CA TRP A 165 31.80 37.62 -93.37
C TRP A 165 32.90 38.66 -93.65
N GLU A 166 33.61 39.13 -92.62
CA GLU A 166 34.76 40.05 -92.80
C GLU A 166 35.86 39.42 -93.67
N SER A 167 36.13 38.13 -93.48
CA SER A 167 37.12 37.38 -94.28
C SER A 167 36.70 37.18 -95.75
N GLU A 168 35.40 37.14 -96.03
CA GLU A 168 34.86 37.05 -97.39
C GLU A 168 34.83 38.42 -98.08
N ALA A 169 34.44 39.48 -97.36
CA ALA A 169 34.44 40.85 -97.85
C ALA A 169 35.86 41.33 -98.20
N THR A 170 36.87 40.98 -97.40
CA THR A 170 38.28 41.29 -97.68
C THR A 170 38.89 40.48 -98.83
N ARG A 171 38.27 39.36 -99.24
CA ARG A 171 38.74 38.51 -100.36
C ARG A 171 38.15 38.93 -101.70
N THR A 172 37.08 39.73 -101.68
CA THR A 172 36.33 40.18 -102.86
C THR A 172 36.57 41.65 -103.22
N ALA A 173 37.34 42.37 -102.41
CA ALA A 173 37.90 43.71 -102.70
C ALA A 173 39.31 43.59 -103.30
#